data_AF-A0A162YQP8-F1
#
_entry.id   AF-A0A162YQP8-F1
#
_cell.length_a   1.000
_cell.length_b   1.000
_cell.length_c   1.000
_cell.angle_alpha   90.00
_cell.angle_beta   90.00
_cell.angle_gamma   90.00
#
_symmetry.space_group_name_H-M   'P 1'
#
loop_
_entity.id
_entity.type
_entity.pdbx_description
1 polymer ?
#
loop_
_entity_poly.entity_id
_entity_poly.type
_entity_poly.pdbx_seq_one_letter_code
_entity_poly.pdbx_strand_id
1 'polypeptide(L)'
;MKTQPNAGRSVARLWGIAVVTTLALAACGGGNEGSEPKGVSAPVSGEAIMARSAAQTITLQQQGARLNNEELEQIAKTGVLPEPFEGPLLSGAEGSTGATLNSEAVNKSLAARKSAASLVPVYRFFNGSTSAHFFTTSTTERDNVIANQPAFSYEGPAFNTSNAAIPGLSPVHRFYNTQTGVHFYTISETERANVAANLPQFNYEGIAYYASTLSGTGYVPLYRFFHAARGFHFYTNGQVERDIIIATLPEYSYEGIGYYVLNDDWQTPAVPHTGIGGAQCYKSGSNTLFFCGFQSTRDLNSQQDGHRISVNRMSYSEVTGQSGAECMRDNVTGLVWEVKTAAAGPRAGSRTYRRTLGFVGDPTTTAAYVDTVNNLNLCGFNDWRLPTMEELHGLVDFGRSSGPRISLAAFPNTQEALYWTSTDSAADGDSAWYVRFDGGASSTGAKSSLRPVRLVRGGTWTGQRYVVTTQAYPGDTANNAVIDRKTGLTWRRCLEGQSWGGASCSGVLIRFTHEEALAYASGPWRLPNAKELASLADRSLSAPSLGAVAFPAASDVYTWSTTPTADATLNAWLNNFSIGSSFNLGRTTNDVGLRLVYTLE
;
A
#
# COMPACT_ATOMS: atom_id res chain seq x y z
N MET A 1 -18.92 -17.56 -63.65
CA MET A 1 -19.92 -16.96 -64.57
C MET A 1 -19.92 -15.45 -64.28
N LYS A 2 -19.79 -14.56 -65.28
CA LYS A 2 -20.86 -14.03 -66.16
C LYS A 2 -22.05 -13.46 -65.35
N THR A 3 -22.51 -12.21 -65.52
CA THR A 3 -22.08 -11.12 -66.43
C THR A 3 -22.64 -9.76 -65.95
N GLN A 4 -21.98 -8.64 -66.29
CA GLN A 4 -22.57 -7.28 -66.27
C GLN A 4 -23.49 -7.09 -67.52
N PRO A 5 -24.38 -6.07 -67.62
CA PRO A 5 -23.91 -4.73 -68.05
C PRO A 5 -24.78 -3.47 -67.74
N ASN A 6 -24.22 -2.30 -68.07
CA ASN A 6 -24.86 -1.05 -68.57
C ASN A 6 -25.72 -0.14 -67.64
N ALA A 7 -25.88 1.18 -67.93
CA ALA A 7 -25.00 2.19 -68.60
C ALA A 7 -25.63 3.61 -68.58
N GLY A 8 -24.80 4.67 -68.51
CA GLY A 8 -25.15 6.08 -68.80
C GLY A 8 -24.21 7.06 -68.04
N ARG A 9 -23.18 7.69 -68.64
CA ARG A 9 -23.14 8.82 -69.61
C ARG A 9 -23.73 10.15 -69.08
N SER A 10 -23.12 11.33 -69.27
CA SER A 10 -21.77 11.83 -69.70
C SER A 10 -21.79 13.40 -69.65
N VAL A 11 -20.75 14.25 -69.82
CA VAL A 11 -19.34 14.18 -70.32
C VAL A 11 -18.55 15.46 -69.90
N ALA A 12 -17.20 15.45 -69.96
CA ALA A 12 -16.27 16.62 -70.06
C ALA A 12 -16.13 17.60 -68.85
N ARG A 13 -15.02 18.35 -68.64
CA ARG A 13 -13.64 18.47 -69.22
C ARG A 13 -12.72 19.03 -68.11
N LEU A 14 -11.47 18.59 -67.92
CA LEU A 14 -10.19 19.21 -68.38
C LEU A 14 -10.15 20.75 -68.28
N TRP A 15 -9.10 21.43 -67.78
CA TRP A 15 -7.64 21.18 -67.93
C TRP A 15 -6.84 21.40 -66.62
N GLY A 16 -5.53 21.10 -66.65
CA GLY A 16 -4.52 21.62 -65.70
C GLY A 16 -3.21 22.00 -66.42
N ILE A 17 -2.25 22.62 -65.72
CA ILE A 17 -0.87 22.92 -66.16
C ILE A 17 -0.01 23.22 -64.92
N ALA A 18 1.31 23.00 -64.97
CA ALA A 18 2.25 23.33 -63.89
C ALA A 18 3.56 23.94 -64.43
N VAL A 19 4.01 25.04 -63.80
CA VAL A 19 5.29 25.78 -63.99
C VAL A 19 5.58 26.43 -62.61
N VAL A 20 6.70 26.37 -61.89
CA VAL A 20 8.16 26.23 -62.13
C VAL A 20 8.95 27.56 -61.93
N THR A 21 9.59 27.64 -60.75
CA THR A 21 10.84 28.37 -60.36
C THR A 21 10.97 29.91 -60.20
N THR A 22 11.48 30.28 -59.00
CA THR A 22 12.60 31.22 -58.65
C THR A 22 12.50 32.76 -58.63
N LEU A 23 12.91 33.33 -57.47
CA LEU A 23 13.68 34.58 -57.16
C LEU A 23 13.21 35.94 -57.80
N ALA A 24 13.18 37.08 -57.08
CA ALA A 24 14.30 37.68 -56.34
C ALA A 24 13.91 38.85 -55.37
N LEU A 25 14.95 39.42 -54.73
CA LEU A 25 15.12 40.59 -53.82
C LEU A 25 14.15 41.80 -54.02
N ALA A 26 13.89 42.70 -53.03
CA ALA A 26 14.90 43.57 -52.38
C ALA A 26 14.39 44.46 -51.21
N ALA A 27 15.37 45.08 -50.50
CA ALA A 27 15.31 46.37 -49.77
C ALA A 27 14.52 46.51 -48.43
N CYS A 28 14.88 47.39 -47.48
CA CYS A 28 16.21 47.89 -47.01
C CYS A 28 16.10 48.73 -45.71
N GLY A 29 17.22 48.91 -44.99
CA GLY A 29 17.39 49.83 -43.84
C GLY A 29 17.44 49.11 -42.48
N GLY A 30 18.45 49.23 -41.61
CA GLY A 30 19.67 50.07 -41.64
C GLY A 30 19.52 51.37 -40.83
N GLY A 31 20.44 51.77 -39.93
CA GLY A 31 21.68 51.12 -39.44
C GLY A 31 22.61 52.15 -38.79
N ASN A 32 23.67 51.72 -38.07
CA ASN A 32 24.91 52.51 -37.92
C ASN A 32 26.11 51.62 -37.48
N GLU A 33 27.34 52.15 -37.61
CA GLU A 33 28.60 51.38 -37.59
C GLU A 33 29.42 51.51 -36.28
N GLY A 34 30.46 50.66 -36.11
CA GLY A 34 31.22 50.57 -34.85
C GLY A 34 32.60 49.88 -34.83
N SER A 35 33.30 49.75 -35.98
CA SER A 35 34.71 49.28 -36.12
C SER A 35 35.07 47.82 -35.76
N GLU A 36 36.04 47.26 -36.51
CA GLU A 36 36.73 45.96 -36.30
C GLU A 36 38.25 46.25 -36.11
N PRO A 37 39.07 45.33 -35.54
CA PRO A 37 39.71 44.34 -36.41
C PRO A 37 40.04 42.94 -35.81
N LYS A 38 39.85 41.90 -36.64
CA LYS A 38 40.67 40.68 -36.82
C LYS A 38 41.12 39.85 -35.59
N GLY A 39 40.65 38.59 -35.53
CA GLY A 39 41.20 37.54 -34.67
C GLY A 39 41.09 36.12 -35.26
N VAL A 40 42.17 35.65 -35.89
CA VAL A 40 42.50 34.30 -36.40
C VAL A 40 41.45 33.16 -36.25
N SER A 41 41.08 32.55 -37.38
CA SER A 41 40.33 31.28 -37.42
C SER A 41 41.16 30.08 -36.95
N ALA A 42 40.62 29.28 -36.03
CA ALA A 42 41.13 27.94 -35.69
C ALA A 42 40.05 26.88 -35.97
N PRO A 43 40.40 25.69 -36.51
CA PRO A 43 39.43 24.65 -36.79
C PRO A 43 38.99 23.94 -35.49
N VAL A 44 37.70 24.00 -35.16
CA VAL A 44 37.14 23.21 -34.06
C VAL A 44 36.93 21.78 -34.55
N SER A 45 37.73 20.84 -34.03
CA SER A 45 37.58 19.41 -34.31
C SER A 45 36.33 18.83 -33.62
N GLY A 46 35.59 17.99 -34.33
CA GLY A 46 34.29 17.47 -33.89
C GLY A 46 34.32 16.53 -32.67
N GLU A 47 35.50 16.06 -32.26
CA GLU A 47 35.68 15.09 -31.17
C GLU A 47 35.43 15.70 -29.78
N ALA A 48 35.71 17.00 -29.60
CA ALA A 48 35.62 17.68 -28.30
C ALA A 48 34.19 17.85 -27.75
N ILE A 49 33.17 17.71 -28.60
CA ILE A 49 31.76 17.88 -28.23
C ILE A 49 31.18 16.58 -27.65
N MET A 50 31.53 15.42 -28.23
CA MET A 50 31.08 14.10 -27.77
C MET A 50 31.67 13.70 -26.41
N ALA A 51 32.95 14.03 -26.16
CA ALA A 51 33.60 13.68 -24.89
C ALA A 51 32.99 14.42 -23.68
N ARG A 52 32.50 15.64 -23.88
CA ARG A 52 31.90 16.46 -22.81
C ARG A 52 30.52 15.95 -22.38
N SER A 53 29.68 15.50 -23.31
CA SER A 53 28.36 14.95 -22.99
C SER A 53 28.44 13.59 -22.29
N ALA A 54 29.43 12.74 -22.64
CA ALA A 54 29.66 11.46 -21.97
C ALA A 54 30.08 11.64 -20.50
N ALA A 55 31.05 12.52 -20.21
CA ALA A 55 31.47 12.81 -18.84
C ALA A 55 30.32 13.42 -18.01
N GLN A 56 29.58 14.37 -18.58
CA GLN A 56 28.41 14.98 -17.93
C GLN A 56 27.28 13.97 -17.70
N THR A 57 27.06 13.03 -18.63
CA THR A 57 26.13 11.90 -18.44
C THR A 57 26.53 11.03 -17.27
N ILE A 58 27.80 10.61 -17.18
CA ILE A 58 28.30 9.77 -16.09
C ILE A 58 28.14 10.50 -14.74
N THR A 59 28.46 11.81 -14.69
CA THR A 59 28.23 12.62 -13.48
C THR A 59 26.75 12.72 -13.12
N LEU A 60 25.84 12.91 -14.08
CA LEU A 60 24.39 12.96 -13.84
C LEU A 60 23.82 11.60 -13.40
N GLN A 61 24.34 10.49 -13.93
CA GLN A 61 23.99 9.14 -13.48
C GLN A 61 24.46 8.91 -12.03
N GLN A 62 25.71 9.24 -11.71
CA GLN A 62 26.26 9.17 -10.34
C GLN A 62 25.52 10.09 -9.36
N GLN A 63 25.02 11.24 -9.83
CA GLN A 63 24.20 12.14 -9.01
C GLN A 63 22.80 11.58 -8.77
N GLY A 64 22.11 11.08 -9.81
CA GLY A 64 20.84 10.35 -9.65
C GLY A 64 20.98 9.20 -8.66
N ALA A 65 22.07 8.44 -8.77
CA ALA A 65 22.39 7.34 -7.89
C ALA A 65 22.68 7.75 -6.43
N ARG A 66 22.96 9.03 -6.16
CA ARG A 66 23.02 9.56 -4.78
C ARG A 66 21.63 9.93 -4.26
N LEU A 67 20.75 10.42 -5.14
CA LEU A 67 19.39 10.84 -4.77
C LEU A 67 18.60 9.70 -4.15
N ASN A 68 18.58 8.49 -4.75
CA ASN A 68 17.73 7.40 -4.22
C ASN A 68 18.04 7.04 -2.75
N ASN A 69 19.31 7.07 -2.33
CA ASN A 69 19.69 6.79 -0.93
C ASN A 69 19.33 7.95 -0.01
N GLU A 70 19.62 9.20 -0.43
CA GLU A 70 19.21 10.39 0.29
C GLU A 70 17.67 10.43 0.43
N GLU A 71 16.92 9.98 -0.58
CA GLU A 71 15.47 9.87 -0.60
C GLU A 71 14.93 8.70 0.21
N LEU A 72 15.53 7.50 0.17
CA LEU A 72 15.15 6.40 1.07
C LEU A 72 15.38 6.78 2.53
N GLU A 73 16.46 7.49 2.83
CA GLU A 73 16.70 8.08 4.15
C GLU A 73 15.67 9.17 4.51
N GLN A 74 15.35 10.10 3.60
CA GLN A 74 14.36 11.14 3.86
C GLN A 74 12.94 10.57 4.00
N ILE A 75 12.56 9.61 3.16
CA ILE A 75 11.31 8.84 3.29
C ILE A 75 11.32 8.18 4.67
N ALA A 76 12.33 7.39 5.04
CA ALA A 76 12.39 6.72 6.34
C ALA A 76 12.34 7.69 7.56
N LYS A 77 12.90 8.91 7.43
CA LYS A 77 12.89 9.95 8.48
C LYS A 77 11.56 10.73 8.56
N THR A 78 10.91 11.02 7.42
CA THR A 78 9.81 12.00 7.33
C THR A 78 8.45 11.41 6.95
N GLY A 79 8.44 10.25 6.29
CA GLY A 79 7.24 9.66 5.69
C GLY A 79 6.73 10.38 4.44
N VAL A 80 7.47 11.34 3.88
CA VAL A 80 7.06 12.09 2.69
C VAL A 80 7.67 11.45 1.44
N LEU A 81 6.83 11.14 0.44
CA LEU A 81 7.32 10.82 -0.91
C LEU A 81 7.70 12.10 -1.66
N PRO A 82 8.74 12.09 -2.51
CA PRO A 82 9.07 13.21 -3.37
C PRO A 82 8.04 13.35 -4.50
N GLU A 83 6.98 14.09 -4.21
CA GLU A 83 5.82 14.43 -5.04
C GLU A 83 4.91 13.25 -5.50
N PRO A 84 3.61 13.49 -5.76
CA PRO A 84 2.68 12.50 -6.30
C PRO A 84 2.62 12.52 -7.85
N PHE A 85 2.33 11.36 -8.42
CA PHE A 85 2.22 11.15 -9.87
C PHE A 85 0.88 11.66 -10.44
N GLU A 86 0.93 12.68 -11.30
CA GLU A 86 -0.22 13.18 -12.09
C GLU A 86 -0.21 12.73 -13.57
N GLY A 87 0.52 11.66 -13.90
CA GLY A 87 0.60 11.14 -15.27
C GLY A 87 -0.58 10.24 -15.67
N PRO A 88 -0.90 10.11 -16.96
CA PRO A 88 -1.74 9.02 -17.44
C PRO A 88 -1.00 7.68 -17.31
N LEU A 89 -1.69 6.63 -16.88
CA LEU A 89 -1.17 5.26 -16.91
C LEU A 89 -1.04 4.80 -18.37
N LEU A 90 0.15 4.94 -18.95
CA LEU A 90 0.46 4.33 -20.25
C LEU A 90 0.41 2.81 -20.13
N SER A 91 -0.49 2.19 -20.90
CA SER A 91 -0.73 0.76 -20.92
C SER A 91 0.38 0.01 -21.68
N GLY A 92 1.58 -0.05 -21.10
CA GLY A 92 2.75 -0.74 -21.67
C GLY A 92 2.62 -2.27 -21.81
N ALA A 93 1.48 -2.84 -21.43
CA ALA A 93 1.14 -4.24 -21.65
C ALA A 93 0.63 -4.49 -23.09
N GLU A 94 1.45 -4.16 -24.10
CA GLU A 94 1.17 -4.56 -25.48
C GLU A 94 1.20 -6.08 -25.59
N GLY A 95 0.01 -6.67 -25.55
CA GLY A 95 -0.21 -8.11 -25.38
C GLY A 95 -1.61 -8.44 -24.87
N SER A 96 -2.22 -7.57 -24.04
CA SER A 96 -3.64 -7.72 -23.69
C SER A 96 -4.54 -7.15 -24.78
N THR A 97 -4.59 -7.81 -25.93
CA THR A 97 -5.65 -7.56 -26.92
C THR A 97 -7.02 -7.83 -26.29
N GLY A 98 -8.02 -7.02 -26.65
CA GLY A 98 -9.30 -6.98 -25.95
C GLY A 98 -10.12 -8.26 -26.09
N ALA A 99 -9.95 -9.20 -25.16
CA ALA A 99 -10.95 -10.22 -24.90
C ALA A 99 -12.19 -9.55 -24.29
N THR A 100 -13.32 -9.61 -25.00
CA THR A 100 -14.64 -9.24 -24.47
C THR A 100 -15.08 -10.26 -23.42
N LEU A 101 -14.53 -10.13 -22.20
CA LEU A 101 -14.85 -10.99 -21.07
C LEU A 101 -16.30 -10.78 -20.65
N ASN A 102 -17.07 -11.88 -20.65
CA ASN A 102 -18.43 -11.90 -20.16
C ASN A 102 -18.46 -11.66 -18.63
N SER A 103 -19.53 -11.00 -18.16
CA SER A 103 -19.69 -10.56 -16.77
C SER A 103 -19.63 -11.69 -15.73
N GLU A 104 -19.98 -12.92 -16.12
CA GLU A 104 -19.87 -14.11 -15.26
C GLU A 104 -18.41 -14.53 -15.01
N ALA A 105 -17.54 -14.45 -16.03
CA ALA A 105 -16.11 -14.71 -15.86
C ALA A 105 -15.45 -13.63 -14.99
N VAL A 106 -15.87 -12.37 -15.14
CA VAL A 106 -15.41 -11.26 -14.27
C VAL A 106 -15.70 -11.59 -12.80
N ASN A 107 -16.94 -11.93 -12.44
CA ASN A 107 -17.32 -12.23 -11.06
C ASN A 107 -16.58 -13.45 -10.49
N LYS A 108 -16.43 -14.53 -11.27
CA LYS A 108 -15.67 -15.72 -10.82
C LYS A 108 -14.17 -15.43 -10.69
N SER A 109 -13.63 -14.54 -11.53
CA SER A 109 -12.24 -14.09 -11.44
C SER A 109 -12.00 -13.10 -10.30
N LEU A 110 -12.98 -12.32 -9.86
CA LEU A 110 -12.79 -11.31 -8.80
C LEU A 110 -12.47 -11.96 -7.44
N ALA A 111 -13.07 -13.11 -7.14
CA ALA A 111 -12.73 -13.91 -5.96
C ALA A 111 -11.29 -14.43 -6.03
N ALA A 112 -10.83 -14.90 -7.21
CA ALA A 112 -9.46 -15.35 -7.42
C ALA A 112 -8.45 -14.18 -7.40
N ARG A 113 -8.77 -13.04 -8.00
CA ARG A 113 -7.92 -11.82 -8.04
C ARG A 113 -7.79 -11.12 -6.69
N LYS A 114 -8.67 -11.42 -5.72
CA LYS A 114 -8.54 -10.98 -4.32
C LYS A 114 -7.78 -11.95 -3.42
N SER A 115 -7.40 -13.15 -3.88
CA SER A 115 -6.63 -14.12 -3.06
C SER A 115 -5.43 -14.78 -3.75
N ALA A 116 -5.25 -14.60 -5.06
CA ALA A 116 -3.97 -14.78 -5.72
C ALA A 116 -3.12 -13.55 -5.40
N ALA A 117 -1.95 -13.75 -4.78
CA ALA A 117 -1.08 -12.65 -4.42
C ALA A 117 -0.63 -11.87 -5.67
N SER A 118 -0.47 -10.55 -5.52
CA SER A 118 0.20 -9.71 -6.52
C SER A 118 1.68 -10.02 -6.68
N LEU A 119 2.23 -10.83 -5.77
CA LEU A 119 3.58 -11.37 -5.74
C LEU A 119 3.91 -12.10 -7.05
N VAL A 120 4.62 -11.43 -7.94
CA VAL A 120 5.10 -11.98 -9.22
C VAL A 120 6.63 -12.05 -9.25
N PRO A 121 7.22 -13.08 -9.88
CA PRO A 121 8.65 -13.15 -10.09
C PRO A 121 9.13 -12.09 -11.09
N VAL A 122 10.31 -11.53 -10.82
CA VAL A 122 11.11 -10.77 -11.78
C VAL A 122 12.17 -11.71 -12.37
N TYR A 123 12.10 -11.90 -13.68
CA TYR A 123 13.01 -12.70 -14.47
C TYR A 123 14.29 -11.92 -14.77
N ARG A 124 15.45 -12.49 -14.43
CA ARG A 124 16.78 -11.91 -14.68
C ARG A 124 17.42 -12.53 -15.92
N PHE A 125 18.08 -11.69 -16.70
CA PHE A 125 18.88 -12.07 -17.86
C PHE A 125 20.22 -11.35 -17.84
N PHE A 126 21.29 -12.06 -18.20
CA PHE A 126 22.61 -11.47 -18.46
C PHE A 126 22.83 -11.27 -19.96
N ASN A 127 23.15 -10.04 -20.39
CA ASN A 127 23.47 -9.73 -21.78
C ASN A 127 24.99 -9.83 -22.01
N GLY A 128 25.42 -10.85 -22.75
CA GLY A 128 26.84 -11.11 -23.03
C GLY A 128 27.51 -10.07 -23.94
N SER A 129 26.75 -9.27 -24.68
CA SER A 129 27.28 -8.19 -25.54
C SER A 129 27.52 -6.88 -24.78
N THR A 130 26.67 -6.54 -23.80
CA THR A 130 26.80 -5.30 -23.01
C THR A 130 27.43 -5.52 -21.63
N SER A 131 27.51 -6.77 -21.16
CA SER A 131 27.80 -7.16 -19.77
C SER A 131 26.79 -6.63 -18.74
N ALA A 132 25.64 -6.11 -19.18
CA ALA A 132 24.58 -5.59 -18.31
C ALA A 132 23.48 -6.64 -18.08
N HIS A 133 22.65 -6.41 -17.07
CA HIS A 133 21.50 -7.27 -16.77
C HIS A 133 20.17 -6.63 -17.21
N PHE A 134 19.20 -7.47 -17.52
CA PHE A 134 17.83 -7.10 -17.88
C PHE A 134 16.83 -7.81 -16.95
N PHE A 135 15.78 -7.09 -16.57
CA PHE A 135 14.78 -7.52 -15.60
C PHE A 135 13.36 -7.28 -16.11
N THR A 136 12.49 -8.30 -16.02
CA THR A 136 11.06 -8.17 -16.38
C THR A 136 10.14 -9.05 -15.55
N THR A 137 8.92 -8.56 -15.29
CA THR A 137 7.78 -9.33 -14.76
C THR A 137 6.94 -9.99 -15.87
N SER A 138 7.12 -9.57 -17.13
CA SER A 138 6.33 -10.04 -18.26
C SER A 138 6.84 -11.39 -18.74
N THR A 139 5.98 -12.42 -18.62
CA THR A 139 6.26 -13.75 -19.18
C THR A 139 6.41 -13.70 -20.70
N THR A 140 5.61 -12.87 -21.38
CA THR A 140 5.70 -12.67 -22.84
C THR A 140 7.02 -12.01 -23.24
N GLU A 141 7.50 -11.01 -22.48
CA GLU A 141 8.79 -10.36 -22.76
C GLU A 141 9.95 -11.33 -22.49
N ARG A 142 9.91 -12.06 -21.37
CA ARG A 142 10.84 -13.16 -21.07
C ARG A 142 10.91 -14.18 -22.21
N ASP A 143 9.77 -14.70 -22.66
CA ASP A 143 9.72 -15.76 -23.67
C ASP A 143 10.17 -15.24 -25.05
N ASN A 144 9.86 -13.98 -25.38
CA ASN A 144 10.36 -13.32 -26.59
C ASN A 144 11.88 -13.11 -26.56
N VAL A 145 12.47 -12.76 -25.41
CA VAL A 145 13.94 -12.64 -25.25
C VAL A 145 14.60 -14.01 -25.39
N ILE A 146 14.09 -15.04 -24.70
CA ILE A 146 14.61 -16.42 -24.81
C ILE A 146 14.58 -16.93 -26.26
N ALA A 147 13.50 -16.67 -27.00
CA ALA A 147 13.33 -17.19 -28.36
C ALA A 147 14.09 -16.39 -29.44
N ASN A 148 14.29 -15.08 -29.27
CA ASN A 148 14.70 -14.20 -30.38
C ASN A 148 15.96 -13.36 -30.11
N GLN A 149 16.49 -13.32 -28.88
CA GLN A 149 17.59 -12.43 -28.49
C GLN A 149 18.83 -13.21 -28.00
N PRO A 150 19.61 -13.83 -28.89
CA PRO A 150 20.69 -14.76 -28.52
C PRO A 150 21.89 -14.12 -27.79
N ALA A 151 21.91 -12.80 -27.62
CA ALA A 151 22.86 -12.11 -26.74
C ALA A 151 22.52 -12.23 -25.25
N PHE A 152 21.31 -12.66 -24.89
CA PHE A 152 20.82 -12.74 -23.51
C PHE A 152 20.77 -14.19 -23.01
N SER A 153 21.47 -14.46 -21.91
CA SER A 153 21.34 -15.69 -21.14
C SER A 153 20.26 -15.51 -20.09
N TYR A 154 19.25 -16.39 -20.06
CA TYR A 154 18.22 -16.41 -19.02
C TYR A 154 18.75 -17.07 -17.74
N GLU A 155 18.67 -16.37 -16.61
CA GLU A 155 19.19 -16.84 -15.32
C GLU A 155 18.09 -17.37 -14.38
N GLY A 156 16.82 -17.09 -14.68
CA GLY A 156 15.68 -17.50 -13.86
C GLY A 156 14.98 -16.33 -13.15
N PRO A 157 14.05 -16.62 -12.21
CA PRO A 157 13.53 -15.64 -11.26
C PRO A 157 14.63 -15.21 -10.27
N ALA A 158 14.80 -13.90 -10.04
CA ALA A 158 15.75 -13.38 -9.06
C ALA A 158 15.09 -12.94 -7.74
N PHE A 159 13.93 -12.27 -7.84
CA PHE A 159 13.17 -11.75 -6.70
C PHE A 159 11.70 -11.58 -7.06
N ASN A 160 10.84 -11.42 -6.05
CA ASN A 160 9.41 -11.17 -6.25
C ASN A 160 9.05 -9.69 -6.09
N THR A 161 8.01 -9.22 -6.78
CA THR A 161 7.52 -7.84 -6.78
C THR A 161 5.99 -7.81 -6.91
N SER A 162 5.35 -6.65 -6.90
CA SER A 162 3.93 -6.53 -7.27
C SER A 162 3.79 -6.07 -8.73
N ASN A 163 2.95 -6.72 -9.53
CA ASN A 163 2.57 -6.19 -10.85
C ASN A 163 1.44 -5.13 -10.80
N ALA A 164 0.83 -4.94 -9.63
CA ALA A 164 -0.28 -4.02 -9.41
C ALA A 164 0.11 -2.90 -8.44
N ALA A 165 -0.47 -1.71 -8.64
CA ALA A 165 -0.40 -0.62 -7.68
C ALA A 165 -1.15 -1.04 -6.40
N ILE A 166 -0.41 -1.18 -5.29
CA ILE A 166 -0.96 -1.56 -3.98
C ILE A 166 -0.55 -0.50 -2.96
N PRO A 167 -1.50 0.03 -2.17
CA PRO A 167 -1.21 1.04 -1.15
C PRO A 167 -0.07 0.62 -0.20
N GLY A 168 1.00 1.41 -0.21
CA GLY A 168 2.22 1.20 0.57
C GLY A 168 3.43 0.72 -0.25
N LEU A 169 3.20 0.21 -1.46
CA LEU A 169 4.23 0.03 -2.49
C LEU A 169 4.32 1.29 -3.37
N SER A 170 5.50 1.53 -3.93
CA SER A 170 5.82 2.60 -4.88
C SER A 170 6.18 2.01 -6.24
N PRO A 171 5.89 2.70 -7.36
CA PRO A 171 6.25 2.24 -8.70
C PRO A 171 7.76 2.18 -8.90
N VAL A 172 8.22 1.20 -9.67
CA VAL A 172 9.60 1.11 -10.18
C VAL A 172 9.57 1.36 -11.68
N HIS A 173 10.18 2.46 -12.06
CA HIS A 173 10.22 3.02 -13.41
C HIS A 173 11.33 2.39 -14.23
N ARG A 174 11.02 1.96 -15.47
CA ARG A 174 11.99 1.39 -16.42
C ARG A 174 12.33 2.41 -17.51
N PHE A 175 13.61 2.48 -17.85
CA PHE A 175 14.12 3.22 -18.99
C PHE A 175 15.04 2.35 -19.84
N TYR A 176 14.98 2.52 -21.16
CA TYR A 176 15.89 1.89 -22.12
C TYR A 176 16.88 2.92 -22.67
N ASN A 177 18.19 2.64 -22.55
CA ASN A 177 19.23 3.48 -23.13
C ASN A 177 19.44 3.12 -24.61
N THR A 178 19.04 4.03 -25.49
CA THR A 178 19.12 3.86 -26.96
C THR A 178 20.54 3.84 -27.52
N GLN A 179 21.54 4.29 -26.77
CA GLN A 179 22.95 4.34 -27.19
C GLN A 179 23.75 3.11 -26.75
N THR A 180 23.41 2.51 -25.60
CA THR A 180 24.16 1.37 -25.02
C THR A 180 23.38 0.06 -24.97
N GLY A 181 22.06 0.08 -25.22
CA GLY A 181 21.20 -1.11 -25.18
C GLY A 181 20.93 -1.66 -23.77
N VAL A 182 21.28 -0.90 -22.72
CA VAL A 182 21.07 -1.29 -21.32
C VAL A 182 19.79 -0.68 -20.76
N HIS A 183 19.24 -1.31 -19.72
CA HIS A 183 18.08 -0.80 -19.01
C HIS A 183 18.49 -0.13 -17.68
N PHE A 184 17.65 0.79 -17.22
CA PHE A 184 17.76 1.46 -15.92
C PHE A 184 16.44 1.37 -15.16
N TYR A 185 16.52 1.17 -13.84
CA TYR A 185 15.37 0.93 -12.96
C TYR A 185 15.47 1.80 -11.70
N THR A 186 14.44 2.60 -11.41
CA THR A 186 14.40 3.41 -10.18
C THR A 186 13.02 3.45 -9.53
N ILE A 187 12.98 3.47 -8.19
CA ILE A 187 11.77 3.73 -7.39
C ILE A 187 11.55 5.23 -7.12
N SER A 188 12.56 6.06 -7.44
CA SER A 188 12.54 7.50 -7.16
C SER A 188 11.85 8.26 -8.28
N GLU A 189 10.81 9.00 -7.92
CA GLU A 189 10.10 9.90 -8.83
C GLU A 189 10.99 11.11 -9.21
N THR A 190 11.86 11.58 -8.32
CA THR A 190 12.86 12.62 -8.64
C THR A 190 13.91 12.12 -9.62
N GLU A 191 14.42 10.90 -9.42
CA GLU A 191 15.42 10.29 -10.31
C GLU A 191 14.78 10.00 -11.69
N ARG A 192 13.54 9.49 -11.71
CA ARG A 192 12.73 9.33 -12.94
C ARG A 192 12.55 10.67 -13.66
N ALA A 193 12.12 11.72 -12.96
CA ALA A 193 11.91 13.04 -13.54
C ALA A 193 13.21 13.65 -14.08
N ASN A 194 14.32 13.51 -13.33
CA ASN A 194 15.64 14.01 -13.73
C ASN A 194 16.18 13.27 -14.96
N VAL A 195 16.10 11.93 -15.00
CA VAL A 195 16.51 11.14 -16.18
C VAL A 195 15.68 11.52 -17.41
N ALA A 196 14.35 11.60 -17.26
CA ALA A 196 13.44 11.96 -18.35
C ALA A 196 13.64 13.39 -18.88
N ALA A 197 14.04 14.34 -18.02
CA ALA A 197 14.27 15.73 -18.40
C ALA A 197 15.66 16.01 -18.98
N ASN A 198 16.71 15.35 -18.45
CA ASN A 198 18.10 15.75 -18.68
C ASN A 198 18.97 14.71 -19.43
N LEU A 199 18.50 13.47 -19.63
CA LEU A 199 19.27 12.40 -20.27
C LEU A 199 18.54 11.83 -21.52
N PRO A 200 18.55 12.55 -22.66
CA PRO A 200 17.74 12.24 -23.85
C PRO A 200 18.06 10.91 -24.54
N GLN A 201 19.11 10.21 -24.13
CA GLN A 201 19.42 8.85 -24.56
C GLN A 201 18.56 7.77 -23.89
N PHE A 202 17.89 8.08 -22.79
CA PHE A 202 16.99 7.16 -22.06
C PHE A 202 15.53 7.37 -22.47
N ASN A 203 14.98 6.40 -23.20
CA ASN A 203 13.54 6.32 -23.44
C ASN A 203 12.86 5.81 -22.17
N TYR A 204 11.83 6.51 -21.69
CA TYR A 204 10.99 6.02 -20.59
C TYR A 204 9.99 4.97 -21.10
N GLU A 205 9.96 3.80 -20.47
CA GLU A 205 9.13 2.66 -20.89
C GLU A 205 7.90 2.43 -20.00
N GLY A 206 7.79 3.16 -18.89
CA GLY A 206 6.70 3.01 -17.92
C GLY A 206 7.13 2.38 -16.60
N ILE A 207 6.18 1.73 -15.93
CA ILE A 207 6.36 1.06 -14.64
C ILE A 207 6.56 -0.43 -14.90
N ALA A 208 7.69 -1.01 -14.49
CA ALA A 208 7.97 -2.44 -14.64
C ALA A 208 7.29 -3.29 -13.56
N TYR A 209 7.22 -2.75 -12.34
CA TYR A 209 6.62 -3.37 -11.16
C TYR A 209 6.50 -2.34 -10.02
N TYR A 210 5.91 -2.75 -8.91
CA TYR A 210 5.81 -1.99 -7.67
C TYR A 210 6.58 -2.71 -6.56
N ALA A 211 7.34 -1.94 -5.78
CA ALA A 211 8.22 -2.40 -4.71
C ALA A 211 8.11 -1.47 -3.49
N SER A 212 8.81 -1.75 -2.40
CA SER A 212 8.75 -0.92 -1.18
C SER A 212 9.93 0.06 -1.10
N THR A 213 9.64 1.31 -0.76
CA THR A 213 10.64 2.32 -0.33
C THR A 213 11.13 2.10 1.10
N LEU A 214 10.80 0.98 1.75
CA LEU A 214 11.09 0.69 3.16
C LEU A 214 11.35 -0.80 3.44
N SER A 215 12.13 -1.04 4.49
CA SER A 215 12.31 -2.34 5.14
C SER A 215 11.10 -2.78 5.98
N GLY A 216 11.08 -4.07 6.33
CA GLY A 216 10.13 -4.69 7.26
C GLY A 216 9.94 -6.17 6.97
N THR A 217 9.13 -6.88 7.76
CA THR A 217 8.65 -8.23 7.40
C THR A 217 7.93 -8.19 6.04
N GLY A 218 8.19 -9.19 5.20
CA GLY A 218 7.70 -9.23 3.81
C GLY A 218 8.64 -8.58 2.79
N TYR A 219 9.72 -7.93 3.23
CA TYR A 219 10.58 -7.11 2.38
C TYR A 219 12.06 -7.53 2.46
N VAL A 220 12.71 -7.63 1.30
CA VAL A 220 14.14 -7.94 1.14
C VAL A 220 14.81 -6.80 0.39
N PRO A 221 15.95 -6.26 0.86
CA PRO A 221 16.66 -5.19 0.16
C PRO A 221 17.14 -5.65 -1.23
N LEU A 222 16.91 -4.81 -2.24
CA LEU A 222 17.55 -4.90 -3.54
C LEU A 222 18.70 -3.89 -3.57
N TYR A 223 19.93 -4.40 -3.54
CA TYR A 223 21.16 -3.63 -3.60
C TYR A 223 21.41 -3.09 -5.01
N ARG A 224 21.88 -1.84 -5.12
CA ARG A 224 22.25 -1.21 -6.41
C ARG A 224 23.76 -0.96 -6.48
N PHE A 225 24.29 -1.07 -7.69
CA PHE A 225 25.67 -0.76 -8.06
C PHE A 225 25.71 0.00 -9.38
N PHE A 226 26.73 0.82 -9.63
CA PHE A 226 26.96 1.51 -10.90
C PHE A 226 28.34 1.20 -11.49
N HIS A 227 28.36 0.82 -12.77
CA HIS A 227 29.57 0.52 -13.54
C HIS A 227 29.99 1.77 -14.33
N ALA A 228 30.79 2.64 -13.71
CA ALA A 228 31.06 3.98 -14.24
C ALA A 228 31.71 4.00 -15.63
N ALA A 229 32.53 3.00 -15.95
CA ALA A 229 33.18 2.88 -17.27
C ALA A 229 32.23 2.38 -18.38
N ARG A 230 31.01 1.92 -18.04
CA ARG A 230 30.01 1.41 -18.99
C ARG A 230 28.64 2.11 -18.89
N GLY A 231 28.43 3.00 -17.91
CA GLY A 231 27.23 3.83 -17.79
C GLY A 231 25.94 3.07 -17.48
N PHE A 232 26.03 1.91 -16.81
CA PHE A 232 24.88 1.08 -16.43
C PHE A 232 24.84 0.74 -14.94
N HIS A 233 23.67 0.35 -14.45
CA HIS A 233 23.46 -0.10 -13.08
C HIS A 233 23.26 -1.62 -13.01
N PHE A 234 23.70 -2.23 -11.90
CA PHE A 234 23.45 -3.62 -11.55
C PHE A 234 22.61 -3.70 -10.27
N TYR A 235 21.79 -4.76 -10.15
CA TYR A 235 20.81 -4.93 -9.08
C TYR A 235 20.80 -6.37 -8.57
N THR A 236 20.82 -6.56 -7.25
CA THR A 236 20.70 -7.89 -6.63
C THR A 236 20.05 -7.84 -5.26
N ASN A 237 19.23 -8.84 -4.92
CA ASN A 237 18.73 -9.11 -3.58
C ASN A 237 19.62 -10.11 -2.81
N GLY A 238 20.57 -10.74 -3.50
CA GLY A 238 21.50 -11.69 -2.91
C GLY A 238 22.58 -10.97 -2.10
N GLN A 239 22.48 -11.04 -0.76
CA GLN A 239 23.53 -10.52 0.13
C GLN A 239 24.92 -11.05 -0.25
N VAL A 240 25.05 -12.35 -0.54
CA VAL A 240 26.34 -12.96 -0.93
C VAL A 240 26.83 -12.44 -2.28
N GLU A 241 25.94 -12.20 -3.25
CA GLU A 241 26.30 -11.64 -4.57
C GLU A 241 26.79 -10.19 -4.41
N ARG A 242 26.10 -9.38 -3.60
CA ARG A 242 26.55 -8.03 -3.20
C ARG A 242 27.94 -8.07 -2.55
N ASP A 243 28.12 -8.92 -1.54
CA ASP A 243 29.36 -8.98 -0.75
C ASP A 243 30.56 -9.44 -1.60
N ILE A 244 30.33 -10.33 -2.57
CA ILE A 244 31.34 -10.72 -3.57
C ILE A 244 31.69 -9.56 -4.50
N ILE A 245 30.71 -8.83 -5.05
CA ILE A 245 30.96 -7.72 -5.97
C ILE A 245 31.78 -6.63 -5.29
N ILE A 246 31.42 -6.24 -4.06
CA ILE A 246 32.18 -5.28 -3.23
C ILE A 246 33.63 -5.73 -3.02
N ALA A 247 33.85 -7.04 -2.83
CA ALA A 247 35.18 -7.58 -2.53
C ALA A 247 36.06 -7.86 -3.76
N THR A 248 35.49 -7.99 -4.96
CA THR A 248 36.20 -8.55 -6.14
C THR A 248 36.11 -7.73 -7.43
N LEU A 249 35.11 -6.85 -7.61
CA LEU A 249 34.88 -6.12 -8.86
C LEU A 249 34.93 -4.58 -8.65
N PRO A 250 36.13 -3.98 -8.52
CA PRO A 250 36.30 -2.56 -8.19
C PRO A 250 35.79 -1.58 -9.26
N GLU A 251 35.43 -2.06 -10.45
CA GLU A 251 34.76 -1.28 -11.49
C GLU A 251 33.29 -0.98 -11.19
N TYR A 252 32.68 -1.66 -10.20
CA TYR A 252 31.36 -1.37 -9.67
C TYR A 252 31.46 -0.52 -8.41
N SER A 253 30.89 0.69 -8.45
CA SER A 253 30.60 1.46 -7.24
C SER A 253 29.38 0.84 -6.54
N TYR A 254 29.49 0.52 -5.25
CA TYR A 254 28.34 0.08 -4.45
C TYR A 254 27.53 1.29 -3.98
N GLU A 255 26.21 1.23 -4.16
CA GLU A 255 25.30 2.36 -3.99
C GLU A 255 24.20 2.02 -2.97
N GLY A 256 24.49 1.17 -1.99
CA GLY A 256 23.54 0.86 -0.93
C GLY A 256 22.35 0.03 -1.41
N ILE A 257 21.18 0.36 -0.88
CA ILE A 257 19.92 -0.30 -1.17
C ILE A 257 19.18 0.57 -2.19
N GLY A 258 18.90 0.03 -3.38
CA GLY A 258 18.09 0.71 -4.39
C GLY A 258 16.66 0.92 -3.92
N TYR A 259 16.06 -0.14 -3.38
CA TYR A 259 14.74 -0.23 -2.75
C TYR A 259 14.56 -1.63 -2.15
N TYR A 260 13.36 -1.98 -1.68
CA TYR A 260 13.07 -3.30 -1.10
C TYR A 260 12.05 -4.06 -1.95
N VAL A 261 12.43 -5.25 -2.40
CA VAL A 261 11.61 -6.20 -3.15
C VAL A 261 10.87 -7.14 -2.19
N LEU A 262 9.95 -7.94 -2.69
CA LEU A 262 9.04 -8.76 -1.87
C LEU A 262 9.60 -10.19 -1.70
N ASN A 263 9.27 -10.84 -0.58
CA ASN A 263 9.51 -12.27 -0.36
C ASN A 263 8.19 -13.04 -0.15
N ASP A 264 8.29 -14.35 0.09
CA ASP A 264 7.13 -15.23 0.21
C ASP A 264 6.36 -15.06 1.54
N ASP A 265 6.94 -14.35 2.52
CA ASP A 265 6.24 -13.89 3.73
C ASP A 265 5.42 -12.61 3.49
N TRP A 266 5.56 -11.96 2.33
CA TRP A 266 4.85 -10.71 2.03
C TRP A 266 3.34 -10.94 1.95
N GLN A 267 2.60 -10.01 2.56
CA GLN A 267 1.14 -10.05 2.62
C GLN A 267 0.58 -8.66 2.29
N THR A 268 -0.45 -8.65 1.45
CA THR A 268 -1.15 -7.41 1.07
C THR A 268 -1.68 -6.70 2.31
N PRO A 269 -1.36 -5.41 2.54
CA PRO A 269 -1.88 -4.64 3.65
C PRO A 269 -3.42 -4.67 3.68
N ALA A 270 -3.99 -5.14 4.79
CA ALA A 270 -5.42 -5.38 4.91
C ALA A 270 -5.93 -5.27 6.36
N VAL A 271 -7.16 -4.75 6.50
CA VAL A 271 -7.94 -4.80 7.74
C VAL A 271 -9.12 -5.74 7.54
N PRO A 272 -9.37 -6.73 8.43
CA PRO A 272 -10.57 -7.55 8.38
C PRO A 272 -11.85 -6.71 8.40
N HIS A 273 -12.86 -7.14 7.65
CA HIS A 273 -14.21 -6.61 7.80
C HIS A 273 -14.67 -6.74 9.26
N THR A 274 -15.60 -5.90 9.68
CA THR A 274 -16.20 -5.93 11.01
C THR A 274 -17.11 -7.14 11.29
N GLY A 275 -17.42 -7.97 10.29
CA GLY A 275 -18.44 -9.02 10.38
C GLY A 275 -19.88 -8.52 10.16
N ILE A 276 -20.12 -7.19 10.15
CA ILE A 276 -21.42 -6.61 9.76
C ILE A 276 -21.87 -7.15 8.40
N GLY A 277 -23.09 -7.67 8.32
CA GLY A 277 -23.65 -8.33 7.14
C GLY A 277 -24.54 -7.43 6.28
N GLY A 278 -24.91 -7.92 5.09
CA GLY A 278 -25.81 -7.22 4.15
C GLY A 278 -27.25 -6.98 4.63
N ALA A 279 -27.59 -7.41 5.85
CA ALA A 279 -28.86 -7.14 6.52
C ALA A 279 -28.76 -6.01 7.57
N GLN A 280 -27.62 -5.31 7.65
CA GLN A 280 -27.26 -4.42 8.75
C GLN A 280 -26.81 -3.03 8.25
N CYS A 281 -27.67 -2.37 7.46
CA CYS A 281 -27.51 -0.97 7.08
C CYS A 281 -28.66 -0.11 7.63
N TYR A 282 -28.39 1.17 7.88
CA TYR A 282 -29.42 2.16 8.18
C TYR A 282 -30.06 2.70 6.89
N LYS A 283 -31.25 3.26 7.04
CA LYS A 283 -31.92 4.15 6.09
C LYS A 283 -32.24 5.46 6.80
N SER A 284 -32.48 6.55 6.07
CA SER A 284 -32.78 7.82 6.74
C SER A 284 -34.08 7.77 7.56
N GLY A 285 -34.10 8.53 8.66
CA GLY A 285 -35.20 8.61 9.63
C GLY A 285 -35.37 7.33 10.45
N SER A 286 -34.36 6.44 10.52
CA SER A 286 -34.54 5.12 11.12
C SER A 286 -33.31 4.58 11.83
N ASN A 287 -33.50 4.20 13.10
CA ASN A 287 -32.52 3.46 13.90
C ASN A 287 -32.70 1.93 13.83
N THR A 288 -33.63 1.42 13.01
CA THR A 288 -33.75 -0.01 12.73
C THR A 288 -32.82 -0.38 11.59
N LEU A 289 -32.21 -1.57 11.66
CA LEU A 289 -31.35 -2.09 10.60
C LEU A 289 -32.16 -2.76 9.48
N PHE A 290 -31.71 -2.57 8.24
CA PHE A 290 -32.36 -3.02 7.00
C PHE A 290 -31.37 -3.71 6.06
N PHE A 291 -31.93 -4.41 5.07
CA PHE A 291 -31.16 -5.00 3.98
C PHE A 291 -30.53 -3.93 3.09
N CYS A 292 -29.19 -3.94 3.00
CA CYS A 292 -28.37 -2.99 2.24
C CYS A 292 -28.63 -3.03 0.72
N GLY A 293 -29.35 -4.05 0.23
CA GLY A 293 -29.83 -4.09 -1.15
C GLY A 293 -31.00 -3.14 -1.44
N PHE A 294 -31.68 -2.60 -0.42
CA PHE A 294 -32.81 -1.67 -0.61
C PHE A 294 -32.35 -0.27 -1.03
N GLN A 295 -33.12 0.36 -1.91
CA GLN A 295 -32.82 1.71 -2.40
C GLN A 295 -32.70 2.70 -1.24
N SER A 296 -33.63 2.70 -0.27
CA SER A 296 -33.63 3.60 0.89
C SER A 296 -32.42 3.46 1.83
N THR A 297 -31.65 2.37 1.77
CA THR A 297 -30.36 2.27 2.48
C THR A 297 -29.21 2.89 1.67
N ARG A 298 -29.23 2.71 0.34
CA ARG A 298 -28.29 3.32 -0.62
C ARG A 298 -28.47 4.84 -0.70
N ASP A 299 -29.73 5.30 -0.65
CA ASP A 299 -30.11 6.72 -0.66
C ASP A 299 -29.56 7.48 0.55
N LEU A 300 -29.36 6.79 1.69
CA LEU A 300 -28.64 7.34 2.84
C LEU A 300 -27.13 7.31 2.60
N ASN A 301 -26.58 6.13 2.30
CA ASN A 301 -25.17 5.95 1.94
C ASN A 301 -24.98 4.55 1.32
N SER A 302 -24.37 4.47 0.12
CA SER A 302 -24.10 3.21 -0.60
C SER A 302 -22.88 2.42 -0.09
N GLN A 303 -22.10 3.00 0.82
CA GLN A 303 -20.81 2.53 1.32
C GLN A 303 -20.80 2.26 2.84
N GLN A 304 -21.96 2.14 3.49
CA GLN A 304 -22.04 1.70 4.90
C GLN A 304 -21.40 0.32 5.05
N ASP A 305 -21.03 -0.06 6.28
CA ASP A 305 -20.28 -1.29 6.56
C ASP A 305 -20.95 -2.54 5.97
N GLY A 306 -22.28 -2.68 6.11
CA GLY A 306 -23.05 -3.79 5.52
C GLY A 306 -23.14 -3.81 3.98
N HIS A 307 -22.78 -2.74 3.27
CA HIS A 307 -22.59 -2.79 1.81
C HIS A 307 -21.23 -3.40 1.41
N ARG A 308 -20.22 -3.33 2.30
CA ARG A 308 -18.81 -3.60 1.96
C ARG A 308 -18.37 -5.05 2.23
N ILE A 309 -19.32 -5.97 2.45
CA ILE A 309 -19.11 -7.39 2.84
C ILE A 309 -18.21 -8.24 1.93
N SER A 310 -17.80 -7.74 0.77
CA SER A 310 -16.85 -8.37 -0.17
C SER A 310 -15.42 -7.81 -0.06
N VAL A 311 -15.19 -6.82 0.79
CA VAL A 311 -13.88 -6.25 1.14
C VAL A 311 -13.38 -6.98 2.38
N ASN A 312 -12.24 -7.67 2.27
CA ASN A 312 -11.52 -8.26 3.41
C ASN A 312 -12.41 -9.08 4.38
N ARG A 313 -13.38 -9.83 3.85
CA ARG A 313 -14.38 -10.56 4.63
C ARG A 313 -13.68 -11.50 5.63
N MET A 314 -14.06 -11.43 6.91
CA MET A 314 -13.56 -12.31 7.96
C MET A 314 -13.65 -13.77 7.51
N SER A 315 -12.50 -14.43 7.42
CA SER A 315 -12.33 -15.74 6.79
C SER A 315 -11.17 -16.45 7.47
N TYR A 316 -11.35 -17.74 7.77
CA TYR A 316 -10.38 -18.53 8.52
C TYR A 316 -10.23 -19.91 7.88
N SER A 317 -9.02 -20.46 7.90
CA SER A 317 -8.76 -21.85 7.50
C SER A 317 -7.90 -22.59 8.52
N GLU A 318 -7.90 -23.91 8.43
CA GLU A 318 -6.85 -24.70 9.06
C GLU A 318 -5.47 -24.32 8.47
N VAL A 319 -4.40 -24.59 9.21
CA VAL A 319 -3.03 -24.44 8.72
C VAL A 319 -2.62 -25.72 8.00
N THR A 320 -2.05 -25.62 6.79
CA THR A 320 -1.69 -26.78 5.97
C THR A 320 -0.81 -27.78 6.73
N GLY A 321 -1.27 -29.03 6.85
CA GLY A 321 -0.56 -30.09 7.57
C GLY A 321 -0.72 -30.07 9.10
N GLN A 322 -1.57 -29.19 9.64
CA GLN A 322 -1.84 -29.04 11.07
C GLN A 322 -3.36 -29.13 11.35
N SER A 323 -3.76 -29.30 12.61
CA SER A 323 -5.17 -29.44 12.97
C SER A 323 -5.86 -28.11 13.29
N GLY A 324 -7.04 -27.86 12.72
CA GLY A 324 -7.91 -26.74 13.10
C GLY A 324 -8.41 -26.75 14.55
N ALA A 325 -8.22 -27.86 15.28
CA ALA A 325 -8.46 -27.92 16.72
C ALA A 325 -7.33 -27.30 17.57
N GLU A 326 -6.16 -27.06 16.96
CA GLU A 326 -4.96 -26.50 17.61
C GLU A 326 -4.74 -25.03 17.25
N CYS A 327 -4.86 -24.73 15.96
CA CYS A 327 -4.49 -23.44 15.36
C CYS A 327 -5.39 -23.13 14.16
N MET A 328 -5.70 -21.85 13.96
CA MET A 328 -6.44 -21.38 12.78
C MET A 328 -5.75 -20.17 12.16
N ARG A 329 -5.65 -20.16 10.84
CA ARG A 329 -5.15 -19.01 10.07
C ARG A 329 -6.27 -18.01 9.83
N ASP A 330 -5.98 -16.72 9.99
CA ASP A 330 -6.78 -15.64 9.44
C ASP A 330 -6.37 -15.43 7.97
N ASN A 331 -7.32 -15.58 7.05
CA ASN A 331 -7.07 -15.47 5.61
C ASN A 331 -6.99 -14.02 5.11
N VAL A 332 -7.27 -13.04 5.98
CA VAL A 332 -7.11 -11.61 5.68
C VAL A 332 -5.77 -11.10 6.19
N THR A 333 -5.43 -11.36 7.45
CA THR A 333 -4.18 -10.87 8.07
C THR A 333 -3.02 -11.85 7.98
N GLY A 334 -3.24 -13.05 7.43
CA GLY A 334 -2.27 -14.14 7.30
C GLY A 334 -1.79 -14.78 8.61
N LEU A 335 -2.04 -14.11 9.75
CA LEU A 335 -1.69 -14.52 11.11
C LEU A 335 -2.29 -15.89 11.48
N VAL A 336 -1.56 -16.63 12.32
CA VAL A 336 -2.02 -17.91 12.86
C VAL A 336 -2.32 -17.75 14.36
N TRP A 337 -3.48 -18.24 14.77
CA TRP A 337 -4.09 -18.00 16.07
C TRP A 337 -4.26 -19.29 16.86
N GLU A 338 -4.01 -19.23 18.18
CA GLU A 338 -4.24 -20.35 19.10
C GLU A 338 -5.74 -20.68 19.12
N VAL A 339 -6.10 -21.97 19.02
CA VAL A 339 -7.45 -22.45 19.33
C VAL A 339 -7.49 -22.92 20.79
N LYS A 340 -8.53 -22.49 21.54
CA LYS A 340 -8.67 -22.79 22.98
C LYS A 340 -9.33 -24.16 23.18
N THR A 341 -8.93 -24.90 24.20
CA THR A 341 -9.50 -26.22 24.53
C THR A 341 -10.73 -26.10 25.44
N ALA A 342 -11.62 -27.09 25.37
CA ALA A 342 -12.66 -27.31 26.39
C ALA A 342 -12.09 -28.04 27.62
N ALA A 343 -11.13 -28.95 27.40
CA ALA A 343 -10.43 -29.67 28.45
C ALA A 343 -9.63 -28.73 29.36
N ALA A 344 -9.62 -29.05 30.66
CA ALA A 344 -8.91 -28.30 31.68
C ALA A 344 -7.38 -28.34 31.47
N GLY A 345 -6.72 -27.20 31.68
CA GLY A 345 -5.28 -27.02 31.47
C GLY A 345 -4.95 -25.56 31.16
N PRO A 346 -3.69 -25.24 30.81
CA PRO A 346 -3.28 -23.88 30.45
C PRO A 346 -4.05 -23.32 29.23
N ARG A 347 -4.26 -24.16 28.20
CA ARG A 347 -4.98 -23.79 26.96
C ARG A 347 -6.51 -23.80 27.08
N ALA A 348 -7.08 -24.06 28.26
CA ALA A 348 -8.53 -24.06 28.46
C ALA A 348 -9.13 -22.67 28.17
N GLY A 349 -10.29 -22.64 27.52
CA GLY A 349 -10.99 -21.39 27.19
C GLY A 349 -11.32 -20.52 28.40
N SER A 350 -11.65 -21.15 29.53
CA SER A 350 -11.94 -20.52 30.82
C SER A 350 -10.72 -20.08 31.62
N ARG A 351 -9.49 -20.31 31.13
CA ARG A 351 -8.26 -19.99 31.86
C ARG A 351 -7.93 -18.50 31.76
N THR A 352 -7.62 -17.89 32.90
CA THR A 352 -7.33 -16.46 33.03
C THR A 352 -5.93 -16.20 33.59
N TYR A 353 -5.35 -15.08 33.18
CA TYR A 353 -3.97 -14.69 33.46
C TYR A 353 -3.87 -13.21 33.82
N ARG A 354 -2.87 -12.83 34.64
CA ARG A 354 -2.48 -11.45 34.87
C ARG A 354 -1.47 -11.02 33.81
N ARG A 355 -1.54 -9.78 33.35
CA ARG A 355 -0.57 -9.23 32.41
C ARG A 355 0.72 -8.92 33.16
N THR A 356 1.88 -9.21 32.57
CA THR A 356 3.16 -9.31 33.30
C THR A 356 3.47 -8.09 34.19
N LEU A 357 3.65 -8.34 35.49
CA LEU A 357 3.99 -7.37 36.54
C LEU A 357 5.18 -7.88 37.37
N GLY A 358 6.38 -7.95 36.77
CA GLY A 358 7.66 -8.21 37.47
C GLY A 358 7.89 -9.61 38.06
N PHE A 359 6.86 -10.39 38.36
CA PHE A 359 6.97 -11.71 39.00
C PHE A 359 7.43 -12.81 38.03
N VAL A 360 8.75 -12.91 37.83
CA VAL A 360 9.39 -14.02 37.12
C VAL A 360 9.04 -15.35 37.81
N GLY A 361 8.51 -16.31 37.07
CA GLY A 361 8.15 -17.64 37.56
C GLY A 361 6.71 -17.82 38.06
N ASP A 362 5.85 -16.79 38.05
CA ASP A 362 4.43 -16.94 38.38
C ASP A 362 3.63 -17.56 37.19
N PRO A 363 3.09 -18.80 37.33
CA PRO A 363 2.36 -19.51 36.27
C PRO A 363 0.95 -18.94 36.00
N THR A 364 0.54 -17.89 36.73
CA THR A 364 -0.68 -17.11 36.46
C THR A 364 -0.42 -15.86 35.61
N THR A 365 0.83 -15.64 35.16
CA THR A 365 1.18 -14.53 34.27
C THR A 365 1.02 -14.86 32.78
N THR A 366 0.81 -13.84 31.96
CA THR A 366 0.84 -13.94 30.50
C THR A 366 2.17 -14.41 29.94
N ALA A 367 3.29 -14.10 30.61
CA ALA A 367 4.62 -14.53 30.18
C ALA A 367 4.78 -16.06 30.32
N ALA A 368 4.58 -16.60 31.53
CA ALA A 368 4.66 -18.04 31.77
C ALA A 368 3.67 -18.85 30.91
N TYR A 369 2.54 -18.25 30.51
CA TYR A 369 1.62 -18.87 29.55
C TYR A 369 2.18 -18.94 28.13
N VAL A 370 2.80 -17.86 27.64
CA VAL A 370 3.50 -17.84 26.34
C VAL A 370 4.62 -18.90 26.33
N ASP A 371 5.43 -18.94 27.39
CA ASP A 371 6.48 -19.94 27.56
C ASP A 371 5.90 -21.38 27.55
N THR A 372 4.76 -21.59 28.21
CA THR A 372 4.07 -22.89 28.24
C THR A 372 3.65 -23.33 26.82
N VAL A 373 3.06 -22.43 26.02
CA VAL A 373 2.60 -22.77 24.66
C VAL A 373 3.76 -22.97 23.69
N ASN A 374 4.85 -22.20 23.83
CA ASN A 374 6.04 -22.36 23.01
C ASN A 374 6.79 -23.67 23.30
N ASN A 375 6.89 -24.07 24.58
CA ASN A 375 7.46 -25.36 24.96
C ASN A 375 6.61 -26.57 24.51
N LEU A 376 5.30 -26.39 24.28
CA LEU A 376 4.45 -27.42 23.66
C LEU A 376 4.69 -27.57 22.14
N ASN A 377 5.40 -26.64 21.49
CA ASN A 377 5.54 -26.56 20.03
C ASN A 377 4.17 -26.63 19.32
N LEU A 378 3.16 -25.93 19.87
CA LEU A 378 1.77 -25.97 19.42
C LEU A 378 1.65 -25.78 17.91
N CYS A 379 0.94 -26.69 17.21
CA CYS A 379 0.77 -26.64 15.74
C CYS A 379 2.11 -26.64 14.98
N GLY A 380 3.17 -27.20 15.58
CA GLY A 380 4.53 -27.23 15.05
C GLY A 380 5.35 -25.95 15.31
N PHE A 381 4.87 -25.02 16.14
CA PHE A 381 5.42 -23.67 16.27
C PHE A 381 5.72 -23.27 17.73
N ASN A 382 6.78 -22.48 17.91
CA ASN A 382 7.35 -22.06 19.20
C ASN A 382 7.66 -20.54 19.29
N ASP A 383 7.08 -19.76 18.38
CA ASP A 383 7.15 -18.29 18.27
C ASP A 383 5.79 -17.62 18.59
N TRP A 384 4.95 -18.29 19.37
CA TRP A 384 3.69 -17.73 19.84
C TRP A 384 3.92 -16.55 20.77
N ARG A 385 3.06 -15.53 20.66
CA ARG A 385 3.09 -14.30 21.44
C ARG A 385 1.69 -13.84 21.82
N LEU A 386 1.60 -12.90 22.76
CA LEU A 386 0.38 -12.13 22.92
C LEU A 386 0.09 -11.29 21.65
N PRO A 387 -1.17 -11.21 21.20
CA PRO A 387 -1.57 -10.31 20.13
C PRO A 387 -1.55 -8.86 20.60
N THR A 388 -1.22 -7.95 19.70
CA THR A 388 -1.46 -6.51 19.88
C THR A 388 -2.96 -6.20 19.92
N MET A 389 -3.31 -4.99 20.36
CA MET A 389 -4.68 -4.49 20.35
C MET A 389 -5.31 -4.64 18.96
N GLU A 390 -4.62 -4.21 17.90
CA GLU A 390 -5.15 -4.20 16.53
C GLU A 390 -5.38 -5.62 15.99
N GLU A 391 -4.47 -6.55 16.29
CA GLU A 391 -4.60 -7.96 15.88
C GLU A 391 -5.80 -8.62 16.57
N LEU A 392 -5.95 -8.46 17.89
CA LEU A 392 -7.06 -9.09 18.62
C LEU A 392 -8.41 -8.43 18.31
N HIS A 393 -8.43 -7.12 18.07
CA HIS A 393 -9.62 -6.40 17.62
C HIS A 393 -10.03 -6.82 16.20
N GLY A 394 -9.06 -7.21 15.36
CA GLY A 394 -9.29 -7.83 14.05
C GLY A 394 -10.18 -9.08 14.08
N LEU A 395 -10.20 -9.84 15.20
CA LEU A 395 -11.08 -11.00 15.38
C LEU A 395 -12.52 -10.66 15.82
N VAL A 396 -12.82 -9.42 16.21
CA VAL A 396 -14.15 -9.04 16.71
C VAL A 396 -15.17 -9.08 15.57
N ASP A 397 -16.26 -9.83 15.77
CA ASP A 397 -17.41 -9.90 14.89
C ASP A 397 -18.55 -9.05 15.45
N PHE A 398 -18.66 -7.82 14.92
CA PHE A 398 -19.70 -6.83 15.24
C PHE A 398 -21.05 -7.16 14.58
N GLY A 399 -21.10 -8.07 13.60
CA GLY A 399 -22.35 -8.51 12.96
C GLY A 399 -23.23 -9.36 13.87
N ARG A 400 -22.65 -9.97 14.90
CA ARG A 400 -23.35 -10.78 15.91
C ARG A 400 -24.12 -9.90 16.88
N SER A 401 -25.38 -10.24 17.15
CA SER A 401 -26.22 -9.59 18.16
C SER A 401 -26.06 -10.17 19.57
N SER A 402 -25.37 -11.30 19.74
CA SER A 402 -25.02 -11.88 21.05
C SER A 402 -23.54 -12.26 21.13
N GLY A 403 -23.03 -12.37 22.35
CA GLY A 403 -21.66 -12.81 22.58
C GLY A 403 -21.43 -14.32 22.39
N PRO A 404 -20.16 -14.76 22.47
CA PRO A 404 -18.99 -13.92 22.28
C PRO A 404 -18.94 -13.35 20.85
N ARG A 405 -18.39 -12.15 20.67
CA ARG A 405 -18.30 -11.40 19.40
C ARG A 405 -17.18 -11.94 18.51
N ILE A 406 -17.26 -13.20 18.10
CA ILE A 406 -16.24 -13.90 17.31
C ILE A 406 -16.87 -15.03 16.47
N SER A 407 -16.18 -15.46 15.41
CA SER A 407 -16.51 -16.71 14.72
C SER A 407 -16.22 -17.93 15.61
N LEU A 408 -17.25 -18.42 16.32
CA LEU A 408 -17.14 -19.62 17.16
C LEU A 408 -16.80 -20.91 16.38
N ALA A 409 -17.00 -20.93 15.06
CA ALA A 409 -16.62 -22.06 14.21
C ALA A 409 -15.10 -22.17 14.03
N ALA A 410 -14.40 -21.03 13.91
CA ALA A 410 -12.94 -20.98 13.87
C ALA A 410 -12.32 -20.88 15.29
N PHE A 411 -13.04 -20.30 16.24
CA PHE A 411 -12.56 -20.02 17.58
C PHE A 411 -13.49 -20.60 18.66
N PRO A 412 -13.64 -21.93 18.73
CA PRO A 412 -14.38 -22.58 19.80
C PRO A 412 -13.77 -22.26 21.17
N ASN A 413 -14.58 -22.47 22.21
CA ASN A 413 -14.23 -22.24 23.61
C ASN A 413 -13.85 -20.77 23.96
N THR A 414 -14.10 -19.80 23.08
CA THR A 414 -14.03 -18.37 23.42
C THR A 414 -15.08 -18.05 24.50
N GLN A 415 -14.67 -17.31 25.53
CA GLN A 415 -15.55 -16.85 26.59
C GLN A 415 -16.11 -15.45 26.26
N GLU A 416 -17.30 -15.15 26.76
CA GLU A 416 -17.88 -13.81 26.68
C GLU A 416 -17.22 -12.89 27.72
N ALA A 417 -16.03 -12.38 27.39
CA ALA A 417 -15.15 -11.73 28.35
C ALA A 417 -14.20 -10.68 27.73
N LEU A 418 -13.48 -9.97 28.60
CA LEU A 418 -12.43 -9.01 28.28
C LEU A 418 -11.09 -9.76 28.17
N TYR A 419 -10.44 -9.79 27.02
CA TYR A 419 -9.19 -10.55 26.76
C TYR A 419 -7.95 -9.65 26.73
N TRP A 420 -6.83 -10.09 27.31
CA TRP A 420 -5.57 -9.33 27.31
C TRP A 420 -4.86 -9.26 25.95
N THR A 421 -4.11 -8.18 25.76
CA THR A 421 -3.21 -7.94 24.60
C THR A 421 -1.79 -7.60 25.07
N SER A 422 -0.82 -7.60 24.16
CA SER A 422 0.55 -7.14 24.37
C SER A 422 0.71 -5.62 24.41
N THR A 423 -0.29 -4.84 24.01
CA THR A 423 -0.19 -3.38 23.95
C THR A 423 -0.31 -2.77 25.35
N ASP A 424 0.65 -1.93 25.73
CA ASP A 424 0.66 -1.17 27.00
C ASP A 424 -0.19 0.10 26.89
N SER A 425 -0.63 0.65 28.02
CA SER A 425 -1.33 1.94 28.04
C SER A 425 -0.31 3.08 28.13
N ALA A 426 -0.14 3.86 27.05
CA ALA A 426 0.72 5.04 27.04
C ALA A 426 0.37 6.07 28.14
N ALA A 427 -0.91 6.14 28.52
CA ALA A 427 -1.40 7.03 29.56
C ALA A 427 -1.30 6.47 31.01
N ASP A 428 -0.95 5.19 31.19
CA ASP A 428 -0.87 4.55 32.51
C ASP A 428 0.02 3.29 32.46
N GLY A 429 1.20 3.38 33.07
CA GLY A 429 2.17 2.28 33.12
C GLY A 429 1.70 1.02 33.85
N ASP A 430 0.70 1.09 34.72
CA ASP A 430 0.13 -0.07 35.42
C ASP A 430 -1.05 -0.71 34.65
N SER A 431 -1.50 -0.10 33.55
CA SER A 431 -2.58 -0.61 32.71
C SER A 431 -2.11 -1.17 31.37
N ALA A 432 -2.92 -2.10 30.83
CA ALA A 432 -2.73 -2.68 29.50
C ALA A 432 -4.04 -2.70 28.73
N TRP A 433 -3.95 -2.83 27.41
CA TRP A 433 -5.12 -2.94 26.54
C TRP A 433 -5.79 -4.31 26.62
N TYR A 434 -7.11 -4.30 26.62
CA TYR A 434 -7.96 -5.48 26.41
C TYR A 434 -8.96 -5.25 25.28
N VAL A 435 -9.40 -6.35 24.67
CA VAL A 435 -10.50 -6.41 23.70
C VAL A 435 -11.69 -7.11 24.32
N ARG A 436 -12.88 -6.54 24.14
CA ARG A 436 -14.15 -7.04 24.67
C ARG A 436 -14.80 -8.02 23.71
N PHE A 437 -14.76 -9.32 24.00
CA PHE A 437 -15.56 -10.31 23.27
C PHE A 437 -17.00 -10.41 23.79
N ASP A 438 -17.37 -9.67 24.83
CA ASP A 438 -18.77 -9.43 25.21
C ASP A 438 -19.42 -8.30 24.40
N GLY A 439 -18.75 -7.15 24.32
CA GLY A 439 -19.30 -5.94 23.66
C GLY A 439 -18.67 -5.50 22.33
N GLY A 440 -17.48 -5.97 21.95
CA GLY A 440 -16.72 -5.54 20.75
C GLY A 440 -15.82 -4.30 20.93
N ALA A 441 -15.92 -3.63 22.07
CA ALA A 441 -15.12 -2.46 22.43
C ALA A 441 -13.65 -2.77 22.79
N SER A 442 -12.81 -1.74 22.81
CA SER A 442 -11.40 -1.82 23.23
C SER A 442 -11.09 -0.71 24.25
N SER A 443 -10.36 -1.05 25.31
CA SER A 443 -9.98 -0.09 26.37
C SER A 443 -8.82 -0.62 27.21
N THR A 444 -8.37 0.17 28.18
CA THR A 444 -7.29 -0.16 29.10
C THR A 444 -7.80 -0.59 30.48
N GLY A 445 -6.96 -1.27 31.25
CA GLY A 445 -7.17 -1.47 32.68
C GLY A 445 -6.00 -2.18 33.35
N ALA A 446 -5.99 -2.16 34.69
CA ALA A 446 -4.85 -2.60 35.51
C ALA A 446 -4.38 -4.03 35.17
N LYS A 447 -3.08 -4.17 34.87
CA LYS A 447 -2.38 -5.40 34.48
C LYS A 447 -2.56 -6.56 35.47
N SER A 448 -2.77 -6.23 36.74
CA SER A 448 -3.06 -7.17 37.83
C SER A 448 -4.38 -7.92 37.68
N SER A 449 -5.30 -7.48 36.81
CA SER A 449 -6.58 -8.15 36.56
C SER A 449 -6.38 -9.52 35.90
N LEU A 450 -7.09 -10.54 36.39
CA LEU A 450 -7.17 -11.84 35.71
C LEU A 450 -8.11 -11.73 34.50
N ARG A 451 -7.60 -12.04 33.30
CA ARG A 451 -8.38 -12.04 32.04
C ARG A 451 -8.00 -13.22 31.14
N PRO A 452 -8.91 -13.73 30.30
CA PRO A 452 -8.56 -14.71 29.28
C PRO A 452 -7.53 -14.21 28.26
N VAL A 453 -6.92 -15.15 27.56
CA VAL A 453 -5.89 -14.93 26.53
C VAL A 453 -6.08 -15.88 25.36
N ARG A 454 -5.65 -15.43 24.18
CA ARG A 454 -5.50 -16.24 22.97
C ARG A 454 -4.19 -15.80 22.32
N LEU A 455 -3.25 -16.71 22.10
CA LEU A 455 -1.98 -16.35 21.46
C LEU A 455 -2.13 -16.21 19.93
N VAL A 456 -1.18 -15.49 19.34
CA VAL A 456 -1.02 -15.35 17.89
C VAL A 456 0.44 -15.60 17.53
N ARG A 457 0.71 -15.96 16.29
CA ARG A 457 2.05 -16.00 15.68
C ARG A 457 2.04 -15.41 14.28
N GLY A 458 3.22 -15.07 13.78
CA GLY A 458 3.43 -14.26 12.58
C GLY A 458 4.15 -12.95 12.93
N GLY A 459 4.90 -12.41 11.97
CA GLY A 459 5.74 -11.23 12.18
C GLY A 459 4.93 -9.99 12.57
N THR A 460 5.44 -9.22 13.54
CA THR A 460 4.94 -7.86 13.76
C THR A 460 5.43 -6.97 12.63
N TRP A 461 4.53 -6.17 12.07
CA TRP A 461 4.88 -5.15 11.08
C TRP A 461 5.88 -4.13 11.69
N THR A 462 6.95 -3.81 10.96
CA THR A 462 8.19 -3.20 11.51
C THR A 462 8.79 -2.05 10.69
N GLY A 463 8.13 -1.64 9.60
CA GLY A 463 8.63 -0.55 8.74
C GLY A 463 8.28 0.84 9.28
N GLN A 464 8.10 1.80 8.36
CA GLN A 464 7.41 3.07 8.62
C GLN A 464 5.99 3.03 8.04
N ARG A 465 5.02 3.44 8.85
CA ARG A 465 3.61 3.12 8.64
C ARG A 465 2.92 4.05 7.65
N TYR A 466 3.25 5.33 7.72
CA TYR A 466 2.49 6.39 7.09
C TYR A 466 3.29 7.04 5.98
N VAL A 467 2.64 7.28 4.85
CA VAL A 467 3.22 7.93 3.66
C VAL A 467 2.37 9.13 3.29
N VAL A 468 2.94 10.33 3.35
CA VAL A 468 2.26 11.54 2.90
C VAL A 468 2.09 11.49 1.38
N THR A 469 0.90 11.88 0.91
CA THR A 469 0.55 11.98 -0.51
C THR A 469 -0.48 13.10 -0.72
N THR A 470 -0.72 13.49 -1.97
CA THR A 470 -1.85 14.34 -2.35
C THR A 470 -3.02 13.46 -2.80
N GLN A 471 -4.23 13.75 -2.33
CA GLN A 471 -5.45 13.15 -2.86
C GLN A 471 -6.54 14.22 -2.90
N ALA A 472 -7.11 14.48 -4.08
CA ALA A 472 -8.01 15.58 -4.32
C ALA A 472 -9.17 15.65 -3.29
N TYR A 473 -9.26 16.79 -2.59
CA TYR A 473 -10.33 17.13 -1.65
C TYR A 473 -10.57 18.66 -1.71
N PRO A 474 -11.83 19.16 -1.68
CA PRO A 474 -12.11 20.59 -1.80
C PRO A 474 -11.45 21.46 -0.71
N GLY A 475 -10.63 22.41 -1.13
CA GLY A 475 -9.96 23.37 -0.24
C GLY A 475 -8.70 22.86 0.46
N ASP A 476 -8.30 21.62 0.23
CA ASP A 476 -6.99 21.10 0.65
C ASP A 476 -5.91 21.43 -0.40
N THR A 477 -4.69 21.75 0.04
CA THR A 477 -3.51 21.83 -0.84
C THR A 477 -2.86 20.46 -1.04
N ALA A 478 -1.74 20.40 -1.78
CA ALA A 478 -0.89 19.21 -1.85
C ALA A 478 -0.48 18.67 -0.46
N ASN A 479 -0.15 17.38 -0.40
CA ASN A 479 0.27 16.64 0.79
C ASN A 479 -0.80 16.52 1.91
N ASN A 480 -2.09 16.56 1.54
CA ASN A 480 -3.25 16.51 2.44
C ASN A 480 -3.70 15.11 2.89
N ALA A 481 -3.13 14.05 2.32
CA ALA A 481 -3.52 12.67 2.58
C ALA A 481 -2.34 11.82 3.05
N VAL A 482 -2.65 10.67 3.66
CA VAL A 482 -1.66 9.70 4.17
C VAL A 482 -2.06 8.28 3.82
N ILE A 483 -1.19 7.56 3.11
CA ILE A 483 -1.29 6.10 2.91
C ILE A 483 -0.78 5.39 4.16
N ASP A 484 -1.58 4.48 4.70
CA ASP A 484 -1.20 3.58 5.79
C ASP A 484 -0.75 2.22 5.24
N ARG A 485 0.57 2.01 5.17
CA ARG A 485 1.20 0.79 4.65
C ARG A 485 0.91 -0.48 5.47
N LYS A 486 0.34 -0.36 6.68
CA LYS A 486 -0.07 -1.51 7.50
C LYS A 486 -1.47 -2.01 7.14
N THR A 487 -2.34 -1.13 6.63
CA THR A 487 -3.78 -1.40 6.45
C THR A 487 -4.25 -1.33 5.01
N GLY A 488 -3.46 -0.69 4.14
CA GLY A 488 -3.79 -0.45 2.74
C GLY A 488 -4.71 0.75 2.51
N LEU A 489 -4.93 1.59 3.53
CA LEU A 489 -5.93 2.65 3.53
C LEU A 489 -5.29 4.03 3.32
N THR A 490 -5.91 4.88 2.50
CA THR A 490 -5.52 6.29 2.33
C THR A 490 -6.43 7.19 3.13
N TRP A 491 -5.87 7.98 4.05
CA TRP A 491 -6.59 8.78 5.03
C TRP A 491 -6.46 10.28 4.77
N ARG A 492 -7.52 11.05 5.04
CA ARG A 492 -7.43 12.50 5.06
C ARG A 492 -6.70 12.95 6.32
N ARG A 493 -5.73 13.87 6.20
CA ARG A 493 -4.96 14.36 7.36
C ARG A 493 -5.81 15.22 8.29
N CYS A 494 -6.67 16.06 7.71
CA CYS A 494 -7.61 16.90 8.46
C CYS A 494 -8.91 16.18 8.80
N LEU A 495 -9.62 16.74 9.78
CA LEU A 495 -10.99 16.37 10.11
C LEU A 495 -11.97 17.21 9.28
N GLU A 496 -13.22 16.78 9.19
CA GLU A 496 -14.23 17.48 8.39
C GLU A 496 -14.58 18.86 9.00
N GLY A 497 -14.72 19.87 8.14
CA GLY A 497 -14.78 21.28 8.53
C GLY A 497 -13.43 22.00 8.62
N GLN A 498 -12.32 21.25 8.65
CA GLN A 498 -10.96 21.79 8.51
C GLN A 498 -10.43 21.60 7.09
N SER A 499 -9.42 22.40 6.72
CA SER A 499 -8.69 22.32 5.44
C SER A 499 -7.17 22.26 5.67
N TRP A 500 -6.47 21.51 4.82
CA TRP A 500 -5.02 21.33 4.85
C TRP A 500 -4.30 22.49 4.13
N GLY A 501 -3.53 23.28 4.88
CA GLY A 501 -2.76 24.42 4.37
C GLY A 501 -1.28 24.13 4.11
N GLY A 502 -0.95 22.93 3.64
CA GLY A 502 0.43 22.52 3.31
C GLY A 502 1.29 22.06 4.48
N ALA A 503 1.05 22.55 5.70
CA ALA A 503 1.80 22.18 6.91
C ALA A 503 0.93 21.73 8.09
N SER A 504 -0.31 22.20 8.18
CA SER A 504 -1.25 21.87 9.26
C SER A 504 -2.71 22.02 8.81
N CYS A 505 -3.62 21.52 9.65
CA CYS A 505 -5.06 21.70 9.48
C CYS A 505 -5.53 23.02 10.11
N SER A 506 -6.38 23.74 9.40
CA SER A 506 -6.98 25.02 9.83
C SER A 506 -8.49 25.03 9.60
N GLY A 507 -9.23 25.94 10.23
CA GLY A 507 -10.69 25.95 10.20
C GLY A 507 -11.34 25.29 11.41
N VAL A 508 -12.67 25.22 11.41
CA VAL A 508 -13.48 24.79 12.56
C VAL A 508 -14.01 23.38 12.32
N LEU A 509 -13.71 22.46 13.25
CA LEU A 509 -14.24 21.10 13.24
C LEU A 509 -15.77 21.11 13.18
N ILE A 510 -16.35 20.54 12.11
CA ILE A 510 -17.78 20.27 12.05
C ILE A 510 -18.05 18.95 12.79
N ARG A 511 -19.13 18.93 13.56
CA ARG A 511 -19.63 17.74 14.26
C ARG A 511 -20.95 17.32 13.66
N PHE A 512 -21.21 16.02 13.69
CA PHE A 512 -22.37 15.40 13.04
C PHE A 512 -22.95 14.33 13.96
N THR A 513 -24.27 14.17 13.94
CA THR A 513 -24.90 12.88 14.31
C THR A 513 -24.45 11.79 13.35
N HIS A 514 -24.64 10.52 13.70
CA HIS A 514 -24.24 9.40 12.84
C HIS A 514 -25.01 9.36 11.51
N GLU A 515 -26.27 9.81 11.49
CA GLU A 515 -27.06 9.80 10.26
C GLU A 515 -26.62 10.91 9.29
N GLU A 516 -26.37 12.12 9.79
CA GLU A 516 -25.78 13.20 8.99
C GLU A 516 -24.38 12.82 8.48
N ALA A 517 -23.59 12.15 9.31
CA ALA A 517 -22.26 11.65 8.95
C ALA A 517 -22.32 10.64 7.79
N LEU A 518 -23.30 9.73 7.81
CA LEU A 518 -23.55 8.81 6.69
C LEU A 518 -24.00 9.57 5.44
N ALA A 519 -24.95 10.49 5.53
CA ALA A 519 -25.44 11.26 4.38
C ALA A 519 -24.31 12.09 3.73
N TYR A 520 -23.45 12.70 4.55
CA TYR A 520 -22.33 13.55 4.14
C TYR A 520 -21.22 12.75 3.42
N ALA A 521 -20.76 11.64 4.01
CA ALA A 521 -19.59 10.90 3.53
C ALA A 521 -19.95 9.79 2.52
N SER A 522 -20.66 10.15 1.46
CA SER A 522 -21.20 9.25 0.43
C SER A 522 -20.33 9.14 -0.84
N GLY A 523 -19.36 10.04 -1.03
CA GLY A 523 -18.42 10.05 -2.16
C GLY A 523 -17.18 9.15 -1.99
N PRO A 524 -16.14 9.30 -2.83
CA PRO A 524 -14.93 8.46 -2.75
C PRO A 524 -14.12 8.71 -1.47
N TRP A 525 -14.29 9.89 -0.85
CA TRP A 525 -13.99 10.11 0.56
C TRP A 525 -15.20 9.67 1.39
N ARG A 526 -15.06 8.54 2.08
CA ARG A 526 -16.11 7.90 2.87
C ARG A 526 -15.75 7.83 4.35
N LEU A 527 -16.72 7.44 5.17
CA LEU A 527 -16.43 7.01 6.53
C LEU A 527 -15.72 5.63 6.54
N PRO A 528 -14.76 5.42 7.46
CA PRO A 528 -14.19 4.11 7.76
C PRO A 528 -15.17 3.25 8.57
N ASN A 529 -15.00 1.93 8.55
CA ASN A 529 -15.63 1.05 9.53
C ASN A 529 -14.85 1.03 10.87
N ALA A 530 -15.43 0.40 11.90
CA ALA A 530 -14.88 0.44 13.26
C ALA A 530 -13.45 -0.11 13.36
N LYS A 531 -13.09 -1.13 12.57
CA LYS A 531 -11.73 -1.72 12.55
C LYS A 531 -10.76 -0.87 11.75
N GLU A 532 -11.17 -0.38 10.58
CA GLU A 532 -10.40 0.59 9.79
C GLU A 532 -10.04 1.81 10.66
N LEU A 533 -11.01 2.39 11.36
CA LEU A 533 -10.80 3.53 12.25
C LEU A 533 -9.98 3.18 13.50
N ALA A 534 -10.24 2.04 14.15
CA ALA A 534 -9.49 1.60 15.34
C ALA A 534 -8.01 1.32 15.03
N SER A 535 -7.71 0.90 13.80
CA SER A 535 -6.33 0.67 13.36
C SER A 535 -5.48 1.94 13.40
N LEU A 536 -6.08 3.13 13.20
CA LEU A 536 -5.34 4.37 12.98
C LEU A 536 -4.65 4.89 14.25
N ALA A 537 -5.23 4.58 15.41
CA ALA A 537 -4.69 5.04 16.68
C ALA A 537 -3.31 4.42 16.96
N ASP A 538 -2.34 5.29 17.24
CA ASP A 538 -1.04 4.89 17.74
C ASP A 538 -1.10 4.81 19.27
N ARG A 539 -1.19 3.58 19.78
CA ARG A 539 -1.36 3.31 21.22
C ARG A 539 -0.04 3.35 22.01
N SER A 540 1.07 3.72 21.37
CA SER A 540 2.28 4.20 22.06
C SER A 540 2.18 5.68 22.47
N LEU A 541 1.15 6.39 21.97
CA LEU A 541 0.88 7.80 22.23
C LEU A 541 -0.46 7.98 22.97
N SER A 542 -0.63 9.13 23.61
CA SER A 542 -1.89 9.57 24.22
C SER A 542 -2.01 11.10 24.18
N ALA A 543 -3.24 11.60 24.05
CA ALA A 543 -3.59 13.02 23.96
C ALA A 543 -2.78 13.83 22.91
N PRO A 544 -2.79 13.42 21.61
CA PRO A 544 -3.59 12.36 21.01
C PRO A 544 -2.82 11.05 20.79
N SER A 545 -3.55 9.94 20.71
CA SER A 545 -3.06 8.63 20.23
C SER A 545 -2.96 8.60 18.69
N LEU A 546 -2.31 9.59 18.08
CA LEU A 546 -2.14 9.72 16.62
C LEU A 546 -0.73 10.24 16.32
N GLY A 547 -0.02 9.55 15.41
CA GLY A 547 1.34 9.93 15.03
C GLY A 547 1.40 11.31 14.36
N ALA A 548 2.03 12.27 15.02
CA ALA A 548 2.07 13.69 14.61
C ALA A 548 2.67 13.93 13.21
N VAL A 549 3.52 13.02 12.71
CA VAL A 549 4.04 13.05 11.33
C VAL A 549 2.91 12.87 10.30
N ALA A 550 2.06 11.86 10.52
CA ALA A 550 0.90 11.61 9.67
C ALA A 550 -0.19 12.68 9.86
N PHE A 551 -0.44 13.05 11.11
CA PHE A 551 -1.53 13.95 11.48
C PHE A 551 -1.02 15.16 12.30
N PRO A 552 -0.38 16.17 11.65
CA PRO A 552 0.05 17.39 12.33
C PRO A 552 -1.13 18.14 12.94
N ALA A 553 -0.99 18.61 14.18
CA ALA A 553 -2.07 19.19 14.98
C ALA A 553 -3.31 18.26 15.11
N ALA A 554 -3.09 16.94 15.17
CA ALA A 554 -4.14 15.97 15.47
C ALA A 554 -4.92 16.35 16.74
N SER A 555 -6.25 16.32 16.62
CA SER A 555 -7.16 16.42 17.77
C SER A 555 -7.50 15.02 18.29
N ASP A 556 -7.70 14.92 19.59
CA ASP A 556 -8.05 13.72 20.34
C ASP A 556 -9.56 13.36 20.30
N VAL A 557 -10.35 14.14 19.55
CA VAL A 557 -11.81 13.99 19.45
C VAL A 557 -12.29 12.57 19.10
N TYR A 558 -13.49 12.28 19.59
CA TYR A 558 -14.32 11.19 19.11
C TYR A 558 -14.59 11.34 17.61
N THR A 559 -14.56 10.21 16.87
CA THR A 559 -14.95 10.18 15.45
C THR A 559 -15.79 8.96 15.08
N TRP A 560 -16.84 9.17 14.29
CA TRP A 560 -17.76 8.11 13.86
C TRP A 560 -17.11 7.11 12.88
N SER A 561 -17.65 5.89 12.88
CA SER A 561 -17.44 4.88 11.83
C SER A 561 -18.77 4.45 11.19
N THR A 562 -18.74 3.76 10.06
CA THR A 562 -19.93 3.22 9.38
C THR A 562 -20.59 2.04 10.12
N THR A 563 -19.96 1.48 11.15
CA THR A 563 -20.37 0.24 11.80
C THR A 563 -21.52 0.48 12.79
N PRO A 564 -22.70 -0.15 12.61
CA PRO A 564 -23.80 -0.11 13.58
C PRO A 564 -23.55 -1.03 14.77
N THR A 565 -24.30 -0.87 15.85
CA THR A 565 -24.43 -1.90 16.88
C THR A 565 -25.53 -2.90 16.48
N ALA A 566 -25.16 -4.17 16.26
CA ALA A 566 -26.10 -5.22 15.85
C ALA A 566 -27.10 -5.64 16.95
N ASP A 567 -26.83 -5.25 18.20
CA ASP A 567 -27.58 -5.57 19.41
C ASP A 567 -28.28 -4.37 20.05
N ALA A 568 -27.80 -3.14 19.78
CA ALA A 568 -28.23 -1.92 20.45
C ALA A 568 -28.51 -0.80 19.43
N THR A 569 -29.25 -1.09 18.35
CA THR A 569 -29.27 -0.37 17.05
C THR A 569 -29.50 1.16 17.07
N LEU A 570 -29.93 1.72 18.20
CA LEU A 570 -29.90 3.17 18.50
C LEU A 570 -28.47 3.74 18.55
N ASN A 571 -27.44 2.90 18.65
CA ASN A 571 -26.04 3.30 18.80
C ASN A 571 -25.22 2.97 17.54
N ALA A 572 -24.10 3.68 17.37
CA ALA A 572 -23.09 3.39 16.34
C ALA A 572 -21.68 3.39 16.93
N TRP A 573 -20.72 2.78 16.24
CA TRP A 573 -19.34 2.69 16.71
C TRP A 573 -18.49 3.91 16.34
N LEU A 574 -17.59 4.27 17.25
CA LEU A 574 -16.64 5.37 17.14
C LEU A 574 -15.28 4.98 17.74
N ASN A 575 -14.25 5.78 17.45
CA ASN A 575 -13.00 5.77 18.21
C ASN A 575 -12.76 7.11 18.91
N ASN A 576 -12.06 7.04 20.03
CA ASN A 576 -11.56 8.14 20.84
C ASN A 576 -10.05 8.27 20.66
N PHE A 577 -9.57 9.34 20.03
CA PHE A 577 -8.14 9.56 19.81
C PHE A 577 -7.40 10.21 20.98
N SER A 578 -8.01 10.30 22.18
CA SER A 578 -7.29 10.64 23.42
C SER A 578 -6.42 9.48 23.90
N ILE A 579 -6.89 8.24 23.77
CA ILE A 579 -6.10 7.02 24.07
C ILE A 579 -6.15 5.95 22.96
N GLY A 580 -7.07 6.04 22.00
CA GLY A 580 -7.28 5.02 20.97
C GLY A 580 -8.31 3.96 21.36
N SER A 581 -9.32 4.29 22.18
CA SER A 581 -10.36 3.33 22.58
C SER A 581 -11.55 3.33 21.61
N SER A 582 -12.07 2.13 21.32
CA SER A 582 -13.23 1.92 20.45
C SER A 582 -14.46 1.59 21.30
N PHE A 583 -15.55 2.35 21.13
CA PHE A 583 -16.82 2.15 21.84
C PHE A 583 -18.01 2.63 20.99
N ASN A 584 -19.22 2.56 21.52
CA ASN A 584 -20.44 3.03 20.84
C ASN A 584 -21.18 4.09 21.66
N LEU A 585 -21.90 4.99 20.96
CA LEU A 585 -22.73 6.07 21.52
C LEU A 585 -24.05 6.17 20.76
N GLY A 586 -25.04 6.84 21.36
CA GLY A 586 -26.36 7.07 20.76
C GLY A 586 -26.28 7.88 19.46
N ARG A 587 -26.70 7.25 18.36
CA ARG A 587 -26.37 7.67 16.98
C ARG A 587 -27.08 8.96 16.54
N THR A 588 -28.17 9.33 17.20
CA THR A 588 -28.99 10.52 16.94
C THR A 588 -29.00 11.51 18.12
N THR A 589 -28.07 11.37 19.07
CA THR A 589 -28.04 12.17 20.32
C THR A 589 -26.63 12.64 20.72
N ASN A 590 -25.62 12.41 19.87
CA ASN A 590 -24.23 12.77 20.12
C ASN A 590 -23.60 13.29 18.82
N ASP A 591 -22.97 14.46 18.87
CA ASP A 591 -22.32 15.08 17.72
C ASP A 591 -20.81 14.99 17.85
N VAL A 592 -20.16 14.23 16.97
CA VAL A 592 -18.70 14.03 16.98
C VAL A 592 -18.07 14.35 15.63
N GLY A 593 -16.75 14.48 15.59
CA GLY A 593 -16.03 14.80 14.35
C GLY A 593 -16.00 13.63 13.38
N LEU A 594 -15.64 13.88 12.12
CA LEU A 594 -15.41 12.80 11.15
C LEU A 594 -13.94 12.81 10.69
N ARG A 595 -13.40 11.63 10.44
CA ARG A 595 -12.14 11.42 9.73
C ARG A 595 -12.39 10.50 8.55
N LEU A 596 -12.14 10.98 7.34
CA LEU A 596 -12.47 10.24 6.12
C LEU A 596 -11.30 9.38 5.62
N VAL A 597 -11.68 8.27 4.99
CA VAL A 597 -10.80 7.35 4.27
C VAL A 597 -11.19 7.35 2.79
N TYR A 598 -10.20 7.37 1.90
CA TYR A 598 -10.39 7.38 0.46
C TYR A 598 -10.48 5.95 -0.06
N THR A 599 -11.45 5.68 -0.93
CA THR A 599 -11.48 4.48 -1.77
C THR A 599 -11.93 4.83 -3.18
N LEU A 600 -11.16 4.35 -4.18
CA LEU A 600 -11.64 4.17 -5.54
C LEU A 600 -12.66 3.01 -5.54
N GLU A 601 -13.74 3.15 -6.29
CA GLU A 601 -14.76 2.09 -6.53
C GLU A 601 -14.48 1.34 -7.85
#